data_AF-A0A507EH08-F1
#
_entry.id   AF-A0A507EH08-F1
#
_cell.length_a   1.000
_cell.length_b   1.000
_cell.length_c   1.000
_cell.angle_alpha   90.00
_cell.angle_beta   90.00
_cell.angle_gamma   90.00
#
_symmetry.space_group_name_H-M   'P 1'
#
loop_
_entity.id
_entity.type
_entity.pdbx_description
1 polymer ?
#
loop_
_entity_poly.entity_id
_entity_poly.type
_entity_poly.pdbx_seq_one_letter_code
_entity_poly.pdbx_strand_id
1 'polypeptide(L)'
;MSLREAAVYHSLCATSPNQDQIFGIFTSSNDDPATLTLDFAFFHCQPGSSEFCRLPVVISNLVESSQIQHEWFIPNASPTPCFPNNPLTSRLRTVSQQYVDDHLHVVQESLQILKQAAARLLESEGQLAGLREAKVTKARGHTASQSHSGSLINLLE
;
A
#
# COMPACT_ATOMS: atom_id res chain seq x y z
N MET A 1 14.02 14.09 -4.26
CA MET A 1 13.48 14.17 -2.90
C MET A 1 13.52 15.62 -2.45
N SER A 2 12.42 16.15 -1.94
CA SER A 2 12.36 17.53 -1.43
C SER A 2 12.82 17.61 0.04
N LEU A 3 13.24 18.80 0.48
CA LEU A 3 13.62 19.04 1.88
C LEU A 3 12.49 18.70 2.86
N ARG A 4 11.24 18.95 2.44
CA ARG A 4 10.05 18.62 3.23
C ARG A 4 9.88 17.11 3.39
N GLU A 5 10.06 16.34 2.31
CA GLU A 5 9.99 14.87 2.36
C GLU A 5 11.04 14.28 3.30
N ALA A 6 12.28 14.77 3.22
CA ALA A 6 13.36 14.34 4.11
C ALA A 6 13.04 14.63 5.59
N ALA A 7 12.53 15.83 5.90
CA ALA A 7 12.15 16.19 7.26
C ALA A 7 11.02 15.30 7.82
N VAL A 8 10.01 15.00 7.00
CA VAL A 8 8.91 14.10 7.38
C VAL A 8 9.44 12.68 7.61
N TYR A 9 10.30 12.18 6.72
CA TYR A 9 10.91 10.86 6.87
C TYR A 9 11.69 10.73 8.18
N HIS A 10 12.56 11.69 8.51
CA HIS A 10 13.31 11.66 9.77
C HIS A 10 12.41 11.76 11.00
N SER A 11 11.33 12.55 10.94
CA SER A 11 10.34 12.63 12.03
C SER A 11 9.65 11.28 12.28
N LEU A 12 9.26 10.58 11.21
CA LEU A 12 8.66 9.24 11.30
C LEU A 12 9.66 8.19 11.77
N CYS A 13 10.93 8.28 11.34
CA CYS A 13 12.03 7.45 11.84
C CYS A 13 12.22 7.59 13.35
N ALA A 14 12.14 8.81 13.88
CA ALA A 14 12.25 9.05 15.31
C ALA A 14 11.10 8.41 16.12
N THR A 15 9.90 8.28 15.55
CA THR A 15 8.76 7.65 16.22
C THR A 15 8.80 6.12 16.25
N SER A 16 9.51 5.49 15.31
CA SER A 16 9.67 4.04 15.23
C SER A 16 11.09 3.64 14.82
N PRO A 17 12.06 3.72 15.75
CA PRO A 17 13.50 3.58 15.47
C PRO A 17 13.96 2.15 15.17
N ASN A 18 13.11 1.13 15.39
CA ASN A 18 13.46 -0.29 15.22
C ASN A 18 12.96 -0.89 13.88
N GLN A 19 12.56 -0.07 12.92
CA GLN A 19 12.09 -0.54 11.62
C GLN A 19 12.98 0.05 10.52
N ASP A 20 13.41 -0.80 9.58
CA ASP A 20 14.01 -0.35 8.32
C ASP A 20 12.94 0.40 7.53
N GLN A 21 12.89 1.73 7.72
CA GLN A 21 11.88 2.56 7.08
C GLN A 21 12.30 2.84 5.63
N ILE A 22 11.44 2.43 4.70
CA ILE A 22 11.61 2.69 3.28
C ILE A 22 10.68 3.82 2.88
N PHE A 23 11.20 4.77 2.10
CA PHE A 23 10.44 5.88 1.55
C PHE A 23 10.19 5.67 0.06
N GLY A 24 8.93 5.56 -0.33
CA GLY A 24 8.51 5.47 -1.74
C GLY A 24 8.02 6.81 -2.27
N ILE A 25 8.52 7.21 -3.44
CA ILE A 25 8.02 8.34 -4.22
C ILE A 25 7.32 7.79 -5.46
N PHE A 26 6.11 8.27 -5.72
CA PHE A 26 5.33 7.97 -6.93
C PHE A 26 4.99 9.29 -7.61
N THR A 27 5.32 9.39 -8.90
CA THR A 27 5.07 10.58 -9.71
C THR A 27 4.30 10.20 -10.95
N SER A 28 3.36 11.06 -11.34
CA SER A 28 2.65 10.95 -12.62
C SER A 28 2.91 12.21 -13.44
N SER A 29 3.32 12.05 -14.69
CA SER A 29 3.37 13.14 -15.66
C SER A 29 2.44 12.84 -16.83
N ASN A 30 1.82 13.89 -17.34
CA ASN A 30 0.88 13.84 -18.45
C ASN A 30 1.20 15.00 -19.41
N ASP A 31 2.49 15.11 -19.76
CA ASP A 31 3.01 16.19 -20.61
C ASP A 31 2.48 16.08 -22.05
N ASP A 32 2.07 14.87 -22.45
CA ASP A 32 1.33 14.58 -23.68
C ASP A 32 -0.06 14.04 -23.32
N PRO A 33 -1.18 14.64 -23.80
CA PRO A 33 -2.53 14.17 -23.49
C PRO A 33 -2.83 12.73 -23.96
N ALA A 34 -2.03 12.16 -24.87
CA ALA A 34 -2.17 10.77 -25.29
C ALA A 34 -1.34 9.78 -24.44
N THR A 35 -0.44 10.28 -23.59
CA THR A 35 0.56 9.46 -22.89
C THR A 35 0.65 9.83 -21.42
N LEU A 36 0.26 8.89 -20.55
CA LEU A 36 0.46 8.98 -19.10
C LEU A 36 1.73 8.24 -18.71
N THR A 37 2.66 8.93 -18.05
CA THR A 37 3.85 8.31 -17.45
C THR A 37 3.66 8.18 -15.95
N LEU A 38 3.93 7.00 -15.41
CA LEU A 38 3.88 6.69 -13.97
C LEU A 38 5.26 6.18 -13.54
N ASP A 39 5.96 7.00 -12.76
CA ASP A 39 7.30 6.69 -12.27
C ASP A 39 7.28 6.45 -10.76
N PHE A 40 8.15 5.56 -10.31
CA PHE A 40 8.35 5.33 -8.88
C PHE A 40 9.81 5.07 -8.53
N ALA A 41 10.18 5.44 -7.30
CA ALA A 41 11.49 5.18 -6.74
C ALA A 41 11.37 5.00 -5.23
N PHE A 42 12.15 4.06 -4.69
CA PHE A 42 12.21 3.80 -3.27
C PHE A 42 13.59 4.17 -2.75
N PHE A 43 13.63 4.67 -1.52
CA PHE A 43 14.84 5.17 -0.88
C PHE A 43 14.90 4.66 0.56
N HIS A 44 16.10 4.53 1.08
CA HIS A 44 16.34 4.38 2.50
C HIS A 44 17.42 5.38 2.93
N CYS A 45 17.38 5.76 4.20
CA CYS A 45 18.43 6.55 4.82
C CYS A 45 19.00 5.75 5.98
N GLN A 46 20.31 5.61 6.05
CA GLN A 46 20.95 4.90 7.15
C GLN A 46 20.78 5.69 8.46
N PRO A 47 20.64 5.01 9.62
CA PRO A 47 20.58 5.69 10.91
C PRO A 47 21.78 6.64 11.11
N GLY A 48 21.50 7.90 11.44
CA GLY A 48 22.54 8.92 11.64
C GLY A 48 23.11 9.53 10.34
N SER A 49 22.64 9.11 9.17
CA SER A 49 22.93 9.74 7.89
C SER A 49 21.84 10.75 7.51
N SER A 50 22.20 11.71 6.66
CA SER A 50 21.26 12.57 5.94
C SER A 50 21.16 12.20 4.46
N GLU A 51 21.90 11.19 4.02
CA GLU A 51 21.98 10.76 2.63
C GLU A 51 20.94 9.67 2.34
N PHE A 52 20.18 9.88 1.27
CA PHE A 52 19.17 8.94 0.81
C PHE A 52 19.73 8.09 -0.33
N CYS A 53 19.80 6.79 -0.10
CA CYS A 53 20.22 5.82 -1.10
C CYS A 53 18.99 5.25 -1.81
N ARG A 54 19.02 5.22 -3.15
CA ARG A 54 17.95 4.61 -3.95
C ARG A 54 18.04 3.09 -3.85
N LEU A 55 16.91 2.44 -3.60
CA LEU A 55 16.79 0.99 -3.56
C LEU A 55 16.40 0.43 -4.93
N PRO A 56 17.01 -0.70 -5.36
CA PRO A 56 16.48 -1.47 -6.48
C PRO A 56 15.14 -2.09 -6.11
N VAL A 57 14.19 -2.09 -7.05
CA VAL A 57 12.85 -2.66 -6.86
C VAL A 57 12.62 -3.71 -7.92
N VAL A 58 12.16 -4.89 -7.48
CA VAL A 58 11.76 -5.98 -8.36
C VAL A 58 10.27 -6.23 -8.14
N ILE A 59 9.49 -6.15 -9.22
CA ILE A 59 8.07 -6.48 -9.18
C ILE A 59 7.92 -7.92 -9.64
N SER A 60 7.58 -8.79 -8.70
CA SER A 60 7.35 -10.21 -8.97
C SER A 60 6.26 -10.41 -10.02
N ASN A 61 6.57 -11.17 -11.06
CA ASN A 61 5.62 -11.54 -12.11
C ASN A 61 5.69 -13.06 -12.39
N LEU A 62 4.68 -13.58 -13.08
CA LEU A 62 4.53 -15.02 -13.34
C LEU A 62 5.66 -15.61 -14.19
N VAL A 63 6.24 -14.81 -15.09
CA VAL A 63 7.30 -15.27 -16.00
C VAL A 63 8.58 -15.47 -15.21
N GLU A 64 8.99 -14.48 -14.42
CA GLU A 64 10.17 -14.54 -13.57
C GLU A 64 10.04 -15.60 -12.47
N SER A 65 8.85 -15.75 -11.88
CA SER A 65 8.62 -16.75 -10.83
C SER A 65 8.70 -18.20 -11.32
N SER A 66 8.53 -18.43 -12.63
CA SER A 66 8.61 -19.78 -13.22
C SER A 66 9.98 -20.14 -13.78
N GLN A 67 10.87 -19.15 -13.98
CA GLN A 67 12.15 -19.33 -14.67
C GLN A 67 13.38 -18.99 -13.81
N ILE A 68 13.24 -18.10 -12.81
CA ILE A 68 14.37 -17.60 -12.03
C ILE A 68 14.43 -18.31 -10.66
N GLN A 69 15.56 -18.97 -10.38
CA GLN A 69 15.92 -19.45 -9.04
C GLN A 69 16.39 -18.30 -8.15
N HIS A 70 15.57 -17.25 -7.96
CA HIS A 70 15.88 -16.19 -7.00
C HIS A 70 15.48 -16.67 -5.60
N GLU A 71 16.26 -16.36 -4.57
CA GLU A 71 16.00 -16.80 -3.19
C GLU A 71 14.60 -16.41 -2.66
N TRP A 72 14.02 -15.34 -3.20
CA TRP A 72 12.65 -14.88 -2.91
C TRP A 72 11.55 -15.68 -3.63
N PHE A 73 11.87 -16.36 -4.72
CA PHE A 73 10.97 -17.23 -5.48
C PHE A 73 11.14 -18.71 -5.14
N ILE A 74 12.22 -19.07 -4.43
CA ILE A 74 12.40 -20.41 -3.88
C ILE A 74 11.57 -20.49 -2.59
N PRO A 75 10.50 -21.31 -2.53
CA PRO A 75 9.57 -21.35 -1.39
C PRO A 75 10.23 -21.71 -0.04
N ASN A 76 11.47 -22.20 -0.06
CA ASN A 76 12.20 -22.74 1.10
C ASN A 76 13.58 -22.08 1.36
N ALA A 77 14.04 -21.10 0.57
CA ALA A 77 15.37 -20.49 0.76
C ALA A 77 15.34 -19.16 1.51
N SER A 78 14.20 -18.48 1.51
CA SER A 78 14.02 -17.22 2.22
C SER A 78 13.78 -17.49 3.73
N PRO A 79 14.66 -17.05 4.64
CA PRO A 79 14.39 -17.08 6.08
C PRO A 79 13.30 -16.07 6.49
N THR A 80 12.85 -15.25 5.54
CA THR A 80 11.90 -14.17 5.78
C THR A 80 10.51 -14.77 6.03
N PRO A 81 9.87 -14.42 7.15
CA PRO A 81 8.59 -15.00 7.54
C PRO A 81 7.61 -14.79 6.40
N CYS A 82 7.17 -15.90 5.79
CA CYS A 82 5.93 -15.95 5.04
C CYS A 82 4.91 -15.14 5.85
N PHE A 83 4.42 -14.02 5.31
CA PHE A 83 3.64 -13.01 6.02
C PHE A 83 2.79 -13.67 7.13
N PRO A 84 3.10 -13.47 8.42
CA PRO A 84 2.55 -14.31 9.49
C PRO A 84 1.01 -14.26 9.57
N ASN A 85 0.43 -13.21 8.98
CA ASN A 85 -1.02 -13.00 8.90
C ASN A 85 -1.61 -13.37 7.52
N ASN A 86 -0.85 -13.95 6.59
CA ASN A 86 -1.39 -14.37 5.31
C ASN A 86 -2.17 -15.67 5.48
N PRO A 87 -3.49 -15.68 5.20
CA PRO A 87 -4.34 -16.85 5.37
C PRO A 87 -3.95 -18.03 4.46
N LEU A 88 -3.19 -17.78 3.39
CA LEU A 88 -2.68 -18.82 2.50
C LEU A 88 -1.43 -19.50 3.07
N THR A 89 -0.65 -18.80 3.91
CA THR A 89 0.61 -19.33 4.46
C THR A 89 0.38 -20.48 5.44
N SER A 90 -0.62 -20.40 6.32
CA SER A 90 -0.96 -21.48 7.25
C SER A 90 -1.42 -22.74 6.52
N ARG A 91 -2.09 -22.59 5.37
CA ARG A 91 -2.59 -23.69 4.54
C ARG A 91 -1.49 -24.36 3.71
N LEU A 92 -0.60 -23.58 3.10
CA LEU A 92 0.53 -24.14 2.34
C LEU A 92 1.45 -25.02 3.21
N ARG A 93 1.54 -24.74 4.52
CA ARG A 93 2.28 -25.58 5.47
C ARG A 93 1.65 -26.94 5.74
N THR A 94 0.35 -27.10 5.49
CA THR A 94 -0.38 -28.35 5.78
C THR A 94 -0.42 -29.34 4.61
N VAL A 95 0.12 -28.97 3.45
CA VAL A 95 0.05 -29.76 2.22
C VAL A 95 1.28 -30.67 2.12
N SER A 96 1.06 -31.98 2.02
CA SER A 96 2.16 -32.92 1.73
C SER A 96 2.53 -32.84 0.25
N GLN A 97 3.83 -32.85 -0.09
CA GLN A 97 4.32 -32.76 -1.46
C GLN A 97 4.00 -33.99 -2.35
N GLN A 98 3.26 -34.97 -1.83
CA GLN A 98 3.16 -36.30 -2.45
C GLN A 98 1.88 -36.55 -3.24
N TYR A 99 0.88 -35.65 -3.22
CA TYR A 99 -0.42 -35.90 -3.86
C TYR A 99 -0.93 -34.72 -4.70
N VAL A 100 -1.21 -34.99 -5.99
CA VAL A 100 -1.77 -34.02 -6.96
C VAL A 100 -3.16 -33.53 -6.54
N ASP A 101 -3.96 -34.39 -5.93
CA ASP A 101 -5.31 -34.04 -5.45
C ASP A 101 -5.27 -33.00 -4.33
N ASP A 102 -4.25 -33.06 -3.47
CA ASP A 102 -4.04 -32.06 -2.41
C ASP A 102 -3.77 -30.68 -3.02
N HIS A 103 -3.03 -30.61 -4.14
CA HIS A 103 -2.77 -29.35 -4.84
C HIS A 103 -4.03 -28.76 -5.48
N LEU A 104 -4.87 -29.58 -6.12
CA LEU A 104 -6.14 -29.12 -6.69
C LEU A 104 -7.08 -28.60 -5.59
N HIS A 105 -7.12 -29.28 -4.45
CA HIS A 105 -7.92 -28.87 -3.30
C HIS A 105 -7.45 -27.51 -2.75
N VAL A 106 -6.14 -27.32 -2.61
CA VAL A 106 -5.55 -26.05 -2.16
C VAL A 106 -5.90 -24.89 -3.09
N VAL A 107 -5.88 -25.11 -4.41
CA VAL A 107 -6.28 -24.08 -5.38
C VAL A 107 -7.76 -23.73 -5.21
N GLN A 108 -8.64 -24.71 -5.09
CA GLN A 108 -10.07 -24.49 -4.89
C GLN A 108 -10.35 -23.71 -3.59
N GLU A 109 -9.72 -24.10 -2.48
CA GLU A 109 -9.87 -23.39 -1.20
C GLU A 109 -9.32 -21.97 -1.28
N SER A 110 -8.16 -21.78 -1.90
CA SER A 110 -7.54 -20.45 -2.09
C SER A 110 -8.46 -19.52 -2.88
N LEU A 111 -9.13 -20.04 -3.92
CA LEU A 111 -10.13 -19.30 -4.69
C LEU A 111 -11.35 -18.93 -3.84
N GLN A 112 -11.80 -19.80 -2.93
CA GLN A 112 -12.91 -19.48 -2.04
C GLN A 112 -12.55 -18.38 -1.04
N ILE A 113 -11.35 -18.44 -0.45
CA ILE A 113 -10.83 -17.38 0.42
C ILE A 113 -10.79 -16.05 -0.33
N LEU A 114 -10.27 -16.05 -1.56
CA LEU A 114 -10.20 -14.86 -2.40
C LEU A 114 -11.59 -14.28 -2.70
N LYS A 115 -12.57 -15.12 -3.05
CA LYS A 115 -13.96 -14.69 -3.29
C LYS A 115 -14.58 -14.04 -2.05
N GLN A 116 -14.39 -14.64 -0.88
CA GLN A 116 -14.90 -14.09 0.37
C GLN A 116 -14.21 -12.78 0.76
N ALA A 117 -12.91 -12.65 0.51
CA ALA A 117 -12.17 -11.41 0.73
C ALA A 117 -12.63 -10.30 -0.23
N ALA A 118 -12.87 -10.63 -1.51
CA ALA A 118 -13.37 -9.69 -2.50
C ALA A 118 -14.77 -9.17 -2.16
N ALA A 119 -15.69 -10.04 -1.71
CA ALA A 119 -17.02 -9.63 -1.27
C ALA A 119 -16.97 -8.67 -0.07
N ARG A 120 -16.11 -8.98 0.93
CA ARG A 120 -15.89 -8.10 2.09
C ARG A 120 -15.27 -6.76 1.70
N LEU A 121 -14.32 -6.76 0.76
CA LEU A 121 -13.70 -5.54 0.27
C LEU A 121 -14.73 -4.64 -0.40
N LEU A 122 -15.58 -5.20 -1.27
CA LEU A 122 -16.65 -4.45 -1.95
C LEU A 122 -17.60 -3.77 -0.96
N GLU A 123 -18.03 -4.48 0.08
CA GLU A 123 -18.87 -3.92 1.14
C GLU A 123 -18.16 -2.77 1.87
N SER A 124 -16.89 -2.97 2.26
CA SER A 124 -16.12 -1.97 2.98
C SER A 124 -15.84 -0.71 2.16
N GLU A 125 -15.59 -0.84 0.85
CA GLU A 125 -15.40 0.30 -0.06
C GLU A 125 -16.70 1.09 -0.25
N GLY A 126 -17.85 0.41 -0.33
CA GLY A 126 -19.16 1.05 -0.35
C GLY A 126 -19.44 1.89 0.91
N GLN A 127 -19.12 1.34 2.09
CA GLN A 127 -19.23 2.08 3.35
C GLN A 127 -18.29 3.28 3.39
N LEU A 128 -17.03 3.11 2.97
CA LEU A 128 -16.03 4.17 2.94
C LEU A 128 -16.42 5.31 1.98
N ALA A 129 -16.96 4.97 0.80
CA ALA A 129 -17.47 5.94 -0.15
C ALA A 129 -18.60 6.78 0.45
N GLY A 130 -19.60 6.13 1.08
CA GLY A 130 -20.69 6.84 1.75
C GLY A 130 -20.21 7.76 2.88
N LEU A 131 -19.24 7.32 3.69
CA LEU A 131 -18.64 8.14 4.75
C LEU A 131 -17.85 9.34 4.18
N ARG A 132 -17.15 9.17 3.06
CA ARG A 132 -16.43 10.26 2.38
C ARG A 132 -17.41 11.33 1.87
N GLU A 133 -18.52 10.92 1.25
CA GLU A 133 -19.57 11.83 0.79
C GLU A 133 -20.21 12.59 1.97
N ALA A 134 -20.54 11.90 3.05
CA ALA A 134 -21.07 12.52 4.27
C ALA A 134 -20.09 13.53 4.89
N LYS A 135 -18.79 13.22 4.89
CA LYS A 135 -17.74 14.13 5.38
C LYS A 135 -17.63 15.38 4.50
N VAL A 136 -17.65 15.22 3.18
CA VAL A 136 -17.57 16.35 2.23
C VAL A 136 -18.79 17.26 2.34
N THR A 137 -19.99 16.70 2.39
CA THR A 137 -21.23 17.46 2.55
C THR A 137 -21.26 18.21 3.89
N LYS A 138 -20.86 17.57 4.99
CA LYS A 138 -20.74 18.23 6.29
C LYS A 138 -19.70 19.35 6.29
N ALA A 139 -18.51 19.13 5.71
CA ALA A 139 -17.47 20.15 5.60
C ALA A 139 -17.95 21.36 4.79
N ARG A 140 -18.64 21.14 3.66
CA ARG A 140 -19.24 22.22 2.84
C ARG A 140 -20.30 23.01 3.61
N GLY A 141 -21.14 22.34 4.40
CA GLY A 141 -22.11 23.02 5.27
C GLY A 141 -21.47 23.86 6.39
N HIS A 142 -20.33 23.42 6.94
CA HIS A 142 -19.57 24.19 7.94
C HIS A 142 -18.85 25.40 7.32
N THR A 143 -18.29 25.26 6.12
CA THR A 143 -17.66 26.39 5.42
C THR A 143 -18.69 27.43 4.97
N ALA A 144 -19.90 27.00 4.55
CA ALA A 144 -20.98 27.90 4.15
C ALA A 144 -21.63 28.63 5.35
N SER A 145 -21.68 28.02 6.52
CA SER A 145 -22.16 28.68 7.74
C SER A 145 -21.14 29.67 8.31
N GLN A 146 -19.84 29.37 8.24
CA GLN A 146 -18.79 30.32 8.62
C GLN A 146 -18.73 31.55 7.70
N SER A 147 -19.00 31.40 6.40
CA SER A 147 -19.03 32.56 5.48
C SER A 147 -20.21 33.51 5.74
N HIS A 148 -21.35 33.00 6.21
CA HIS A 148 -22.50 33.84 6.55
C HIS A 148 -22.35 34.58 7.89
N SER A 149 -21.64 34.01 8.88
CA SER A 149 -21.35 34.71 10.14
C SER A 149 -20.28 35.80 10.01
N GLY A 150 -19.39 35.73 9.02
CA GLY A 150 -18.39 36.78 8.75
C GLY A 150 -18.93 38.01 8.01
N SER A 151 -20.09 37.91 7.36
CA SER A 151 -20.67 39.01 6.56
C SER A 151 -21.49 40.02 7.38
N LEU A 152 -21.92 39.68 8.60
CA LEU A 152 -22.73 40.56 9.44
C LEU A 152 -21.92 41.52 10.32
N ILE A 153 -20.59 41.36 10.39
CA ILE A 153 -19.71 42.23 11.18
C ILE A 153 -19.35 43.52 10.42
N ASN A 154 -19.49 43.55 9.09
CA ASN A 154 -19.13 44.70 8.25
C ASN A 154 -20.32 45.62 7.89
N LEU A 155 -21.43 45.55 8.61
CA LEU A 155 -22.65 46.32 8.30
C LEU A 155 -23.14 47.20 9.47
N LEU A 156 -22.28 47.43 10.47
CA LEU A 156 -22.56 48.26 11.65
C LEU A 156 -21.45 49.29 11.97
N GLU A 157 -20.70 49.74 10.95
CA GLU A 157 -19.95 51.00 11.02
C GLU A 157 -20.53 52.05 10.06
#